data_AF-A0A848IMQ0-F1
#
_entry.id   AF-A0A848IMQ0-F1
#
_cell.length_a   1.000
_cell.length_b   1.000
_cell.length_c   1.000
_cell.angle_alpha   90.00
_cell.angle_beta   90.00
_cell.angle_gamma   90.00
#
_symmetry.space_group_name_H-M   'P 1'
#
loop_
_entity.id
_entity.type
_entity.pdbx_description
1 polymer ?
#
loop_
_entity_poly.entity_id
_entity_poly.type
_entity_poly.pdbx_seq_one_letter_code
_entity_poly.pdbx_strand_id
1 'polypeptide(L)' 'MEQEQTSQESSQEEQIRTRAYYLWQQAGDPKGTPDEYWEQARDEIEKEAPPIESGPVADAPKK' A
#
# COMPACT_ATOMS: atom_id res chain seq x y z
N MET A 1 -12.14 8.03 -24.89
CA MET A 1 -12.19 7.15 -23.71
C MET A 1 -11.11 7.66 -22.79
N GLU A 2 -11.46 8.59 -21.88
CA GLU A 2 -10.51 9.30 -21.01
C GLU A 2 -10.65 8.88 -19.53
N GLN A 3 -11.35 7.77 -19.27
CA GLN A 3 -11.81 7.40 -17.93
C GLN A 3 -10.99 6.25 -17.30
N GLU A 4 -9.71 6.13 -17.64
CA GLU A 4 -8.83 5.08 -17.07
C GLU A 4 -7.84 5.62 -16.03
N GLN A 5 -7.61 6.94 -15.98
CA GLN A 5 -6.61 7.54 -15.07
C GLN A 5 -7.11 7.70 -13.62
N THR A 6 -8.41 7.96 -13.39
CA THR A 6 -8.96 8.11 -12.03
C THR A 6 -9.10 6.80 -11.27
N SER A 7 -9.09 5.65 -11.97
CA SER A 7 -9.19 4.33 -11.34
C SER A 7 -7.85 3.82 -10.83
N GLN A 8 -6.74 4.29 -11.41
CA GLN A 8 -5.40 3.90 -10.98
C GLN A 8 -4.97 4.66 -9.72
N GLU A 9 -5.23 5.97 -9.65
CA GLU A 9 -4.90 6.76 -8.45
C GLU A 9 -5.63 6.25 -7.21
N SER A 10 -6.94 5.99 -7.29
CA SER A 10 -7.68 5.42 -6.16
C SER A 10 -7.16 4.03 -5.76
N SER A 11 -6.76 3.19 -6.73
CA SER A 11 -6.23 1.86 -6.44
C SER A 11 -4.86 1.93 -5.75
N GLN A 12 -3.99 2.86 -6.15
CA GLN A 12 -2.71 3.09 -5.49
C GLN A 12 -2.90 3.67 -4.08
N GLU A 13 -3.77 4.65 -3.89
CA GLU A 13 -4.09 5.21 -2.58
C GLU A 13 -4.67 4.15 -1.62
N GLU A 14 -5.53 3.25 -2.11
CA GLU A 14 -6.06 2.14 -1.34
C GLU A 14 -4.97 1.13 -0.93
N GLN A 15 -4.01 0.86 -1.82
CA GLN A 15 -2.85 0.03 -1.52
C GLN A 15 -1.95 0.68 -0.46
N ILE A 16 -1.66 1.96 -0.60
CA ILE A 16 -0.85 2.75 0.35
C ILE A 16 -1.52 2.74 1.72
N ARG A 17 -2.82 3.00 1.79
CA ARG A 17 -3.59 2.97 3.04
C ARG A 17 -3.54 1.61 3.73
N THR A 18 -3.73 0.55 2.95
CA THR A 18 -3.70 -0.82 3.46
C THR A 18 -2.31 -1.16 3.99
N ARG A 19 -1.26 -0.86 3.22
CA ARG A 19 0.14 -1.11 3.58
C ARG A 19 0.56 -0.31 4.82
N ALA A 20 0.23 0.99 4.87
CA ALA A 20 0.51 1.87 6.00
C ALA A 20 -0.17 1.36 7.28
N TYR A 21 -1.42 0.89 7.19
CA TYR A 21 -2.14 0.31 8.31
C TYR A 21 -1.46 -0.97 8.83
N TYR A 22 -1.02 -1.87 7.95
CA TYR A 22 -0.29 -3.08 8.36
C TYR A 22 1.06 -2.77 8.98
N LEU A 23 1.82 -1.82 8.41
CA LEU A 23 3.10 -1.37 8.95
C LEU A 23 2.92 -0.77 10.36
N TRP A 24 1.93 0.10 10.53
CA TRP A 24 1.58 0.69 11.81
C TRP A 24 1.13 -0.36 12.83
N GLN A 25 0.28 -1.32 12.42
CA GLN A 25 -0.21 -2.37 13.29
C GLN A 25 0.90 -3.36 13.70
N GLN A 26 1.84 -3.69 12.79
CA GLN A 26 3.03 -4.50 13.10
C GLN A 26 4.02 -3.77 14.00
N ALA A 27 4.15 -2.44 13.85
CA ALA A 27 5.03 -1.65 14.68
C ALA A 27 4.61 -1.69 16.16
N GLY A 28 3.32 -1.92 16.44
CA GLY A 28 2.78 -2.28 17.76
C GLY A 28 2.82 -1.19 18.84
N ASP A 29 3.75 -0.24 18.74
CA ASP A 29 3.97 0.85 19.69
C ASP A 29 4.66 2.03 18.95
N PRO A 30 3.92 3.12 18.64
CA PRO A 30 4.40 4.16 17.73
C PRO A 30 5.41 5.09 18.41
N LYS A 31 6.70 4.80 18.21
CA LYS A 31 7.73 5.85 18.27
C LYS A 31 7.69 6.77 17.04
N GLY A 32 7.01 6.35 15.97
CA GLY A 32 6.80 7.10 14.72
C GLY A 32 5.32 7.41 14.47
N THR A 33 5.05 8.50 13.75
CA THR A 33 3.68 8.95 13.45
C THR A 33 3.04 8.10 12.35
N PRO A 34 1.69 8.00 12.31
CA PRO A 34 0.98 7.34 11.20
C PRO A 34 1.37 7.91 9.82
N ASP A 35 1.74 9.18 9.74
CA ASP A 35 2.24 9.83 8.53
C ASP A 35 3.56 9.21 8.02
N GLU A 36 4.46 8.81 8.92
CA GLU A 36 5.75 8.21 8.56
C GLU A 36 5.57 6.83 7.90
N TYR A 37 4.64 6.02 8.43
CA TYR A 37 4.26 4.74 7.82
C TYR A 37 3.48 4.93 6.51
N TRP A 38 2.74 6.03 6.39
CA TRP A 38 2.03 6.38 5.16
C TRP A 38 3.01 6.74 4.04
N GLU A 39 4.01 7.59 4.32
CA GLU A 39 5.04 7.95 3.35
C GLU A 39 5.87 6.73 2.93
N GLN A 40 6.20 5.86 3.88
CA GLN A 40 6.90 4.61 3.59
C GLN A 40 6.06 3.68 2.70
N ALA A 41 4.77 3.52 2.99
CA ALA A 41 3.86 2.74 2.16
C ALA A 41 3.71 3.33 0.75
N ARG A 42 3.67 4.66 0.63
CA ARG A 42 3.60 5.36 -0.65
C ARG A 42 4.83 5.09 -1.51
N ASP A 43 6.02 5.25 -0.94
CA ASP A 43 7.29 5.02 -1.64
C ASP A 43 7.42 3.55 -2.08
N GLU A 44 7.00 2.59 -1.25
CA GLU A 44 6.96 1.16 -1.61
C GLU A 44 6.01 0.89 -2.78
N ILE A 45 4.77 1.40 -2.75
CA ILE A 45 3.78 1.19 -3.82
C ILE A 45 4.18 1.90 -5.12
N GLU A 46 4.78 3.09 -5.03
CA GLU A 46 5.29 3.82 -6.19
C GLU A 46 6.49 3.11 -6.83
N LYS A 47 7.35 2.46 -6.03
CA LYS A 47 8.49 1.64 -6.50
C LYS A 47 8.07 0.25 -6.99
N GLU A 48 7.06 -0.36 -6.38
CA GLU A 48 6.54 -1.69 -6.74
C GLU A 48 5.63 -1.69 -7.98
N ALA A 49 5.27 -0.53 -8.54
CA ALA A 49 4.40 -0.45 -9.71
C ALA A 49 5.16 -0.41 -11.06
N PRO A 50 5.49 -1.56 -11.71
CA PRO A 50 5.39 -1.65 -13.16
C PRO A 50 3.92 -1.91 -13.55
N PRO A 51 3.49 -1.55 -14.78
CA PRO A 51 2.08 -1.32 -15.14
C PRO A 51 1.19 -2.57 -15.29
N ILE A 52 1.48 -3.69 -14.62
CA ILE A 52 0.71 -4.91 -14.81
C ILE A 52 0.53 -5.72 -13.52
N GLU A 53 -0.75 -5.90 -13.21
CA GLU A 53 -1.34 -6.96 -12.41
C GLU A 53 -1.51 -6.68 -10.91
N SER A 54 -2.68 -6.13 -10.59
CA SER A 54 -3.40 -6.40 -9.35
C SER A 54 -3.46 -7.92 -9.10
N GLY A 55 -2.70 -8.40 -8.12
CA GLY A 55 -2.76 -9.77 -7.58
C GLY A 55 -2.28 -9.81 -6.13
N PRO A 56 -2.98 -10.50 -5.21
CA PRO A 56 -2.82 -10.34 -3.76
C PRO A 56 -1.50 -10.95 -3.28
N VAL A 57 -0.53 -10.13 -2.86
CA VAL A 57 0.68 -10.63 -2.20
C VAL A 57 0.48 -10.66 -0.68
N ALA A 58 0.28 -11.88 -0.15
CA ALA A 58 0.54 -12.41 1.21
C ALA A 58 -0.56 -13.45 1.51
N ASP A 59 -0.47 -14.68 1.00
CA ASP A 59 0.41 -15.73 1.53
C ASP A 59 0.59 -15.62 3.06
N ALA A 60 -0.45 -16.01 3.79
CA ALA A 60 -0.29 -16.53 5.14
C ALA A 60 -0.15 -18.06 5.02
N PRO A 61 1.00 -18.68 5.35
CA PRO A 61 1.07 -20.12 5.43
C PRO A 61 0.33 -20.56 6.71
N LYS A 62 -0.94 -20.94 6.58
CA LYS A 62 -1.65 -21.69 7.61
C LYS A 62 -1.24 -23.16 7.48
N LYS A 63 -0.29 -23.60 8.32
CA LYS A 63 0.02 -25.03 8.52
C LYS A 63 -0.41 -25.47 9.90
#